data_AF-A0A3B9HBH4-F1
#
_entry.id   AF-A0A3B9HBH4-F1
#
_cell.length_a   1.000
_cell.length_b   1.000
_cell.length_c   1.000
_cell.angle_alpha   90.00
_cell.angle_beta   90.00
_cell.angle_gamma   90.00
#
_symmetry.space_group_name_H-M   'P 1'
#
loop_
_entity.id
_entity.type
_entity.pdbx_description
1 polymer ?
#
loop_
_entity_poly.entity_id
_entity_poly.type
_entity_poly.pdbx_seq_one_letter_code
_entity_poly.pdbx_strand_id
1 'polypeptide(L)'
;MAKKRNNPSSKARKTKAQQKKTGLSRKGQKRILIATWLVIFSPLILLGVLMLSIPEEEIPDYALLENPVSNQASTVFAEDEKILGTFFIDNRSNVAYHELSEHLVNALVATEDERYFDHSGVDGWGLIRAIAGQVVGQNKGGGSTITQQLAKMMFHEMPSRNKWARVNEKLAEWVISARIERRYTKKEIIAMYLNQFDFVHNAVGIKSAARIYFNKKPKELSVNEAATLVGMAKNPIIYNPRINPKNALNRRNTVLNQMKKNGYINDDEYKKLKADSIQLDFKPETQNTGVAPYFRAHIKNQVQQILEDEKVLTQEGNPYNIFRDGLKIYTTVNYDMQVHAENAVEKYLGDFLQKEFEKDNATKKHSPYGSETTRQQRDDDIARAMKNSRRYKVLKQQGKTD
;
A
#
# COMPACT_ATOMS: atom_id res chain seq x y z
N MET A 1 9.91 -94.68 65.88
CA MET A 1 9.80 -93.30 66.41
C MET A 1 10.02 -92.30 65.28
N ALA A 2 9.15 -91.29 65.21
CA ALA A 2 9.25 -89.96 64.53
C ALA A 2 9.66 -89.89 63.04
N LYS A 3 8.80 -89.46 62.08
CA LYS A 3 8.18 -88.13 61.78
C LYS A 3 9.08 -87.15 61.00
N LYS A 4 8.48 -86.66 59.88
CA LYS A 4 8.55 -85.29 59.28
C LYS A 4 9.84 -84.94 58.49
N ARG A 5 9.85 -84.07 57.46
CA ARG A 5 8.88 -83.30 56.65
C ARG A 5 9.65 -82.61 55.50
N ASN A 6 8.98 -82.44 54.37
CA ASN A 6 8.92 -81.27 53.44
C ASN A 6 10.19 -80.56 52.91
N ASN A 7 10.41 -80.66 51.58
CA ASN A 7 10.28 -79.61 50.51
C ASN A 7 10.65 -78.12 50.80
N PRO A 8 10.83 -77.23 49.79
CA PRO A 8 11.42 -77.33 48.43
C PRO A 8 12.33 -76.13 48.06
N SER A 9 13.09 -76.20 46.95
CA SER A 9 13.39 -75.06 46.07
C SER A 9 14.11 -75.59 44.82
N SER A 10 14.03 -75.05 43.61
CA SER A 10 13.10 -74.16 42.90
C SER A 10 13.53 -74.29 41.43
N LYS A 11 12.60 -74.63 40.52
CA LYS A 11 12.86 -74.69 39.08
C LYS A 11 13.27 -73.30 38.56
N ALA A 12 14.44 -73.21 37.93
CA ALA A 12 14.78 -72.07 37.08
C ALA A 12 14.74 -72.50 35.60
N ARG A 13 13.56 -72.37 35.01
CA ARG A 13 13.32 -72.56 33.57
C ARG A 13 13.78 -71.28 32.86
N LYS A 14 14.96 -71.30 32.21
CA LYS A 14 15.42 -70.20 31.35
C LYS A 14 14.58 -70.16 30.08
N THR A 15 13.54 -69.31 30.05
CA THR A 15 12.89 -68.87 28.82
C THR A 15 13.79 -67.86 28.11
N LYS A 16 14.34 -68.23 26.96
CA LYS A 16 14.96 -67.28 26.02
C LYS A 16 13.83 -66.39 25.48
N ALA A 17 13.69 -65.19 26.05
CA ALA A 17 12.86 -64.14 25.45
C ALA A 17 13.53 -63.68 24.15
N GLN A 18 12.96 -64.11 23.03
CA GLN A 18 13.29 -63.60 21.70
C GLN A 18 12.85 -62.14 21.64
N GLN A 19 13.77 -61.20 21.84
CA GLN A 19 13.53 -59.79 21.52
C GLN A 19 13.29 -59.68 20.01
N LYS A 20 12.02 -59.63 19.61
CA LYS A 20 11.63 -59.15 18.28
C LYS A 20 12.15 -57.72 18.17
N LYS A 21 13.25 -57.51 17.46
CA LYS A 21 13.65 -56.19 16.98
C LYS A 21 12.52 -55.69 16.08
N THR A 22 11.65 -54.85 16.61
CA THR A 22 10.58 -54.12 15.92
C THR A 22 11.15 -53.02 15.02
N GLY A 23 12.25 -53.30 14.32
CA GLY A 23 12.81 -52.41 13.31
C GLY A 23 12.06 -52.62 12.01
N LEU A 24 11.60 -51.53 11.38
CA LEU A 24 11.04 -51.60 10.03
C LEU A 24 12.01 -52.32 9.09
N SER A 25 11.46 -53.18 8.22
CA SER A 25 12.23 -53.82 7.14
C SER A 25 13.00 -52.78 6.32
N ARG A 26 14.18 -53.11 5.77
CA ARG A 26 14.94 -52.23 4.87
C ARG A 26 14.07 -51.63 3.75
N LYS A 27 13.08 -52.39 3.25
CA LYS A 27 12.08 -51.90 2.27
C LYS A 27 11.11 -50.87 2.89
N GLY A 28 10.71 -51.05 4.15
CA GLY A 28 9.89 -50.10 4.90
C GLY A 28 10.64 -48.81 5.25
N GLN A 29 11.90 -48.90 5.66
CA GLN A 29 12.76 -47.74 5.89
C GLN A 29 12.98 -46.93 4.60
N LYS A 30 13.24 -47.62 3.46
CA LYS A 30 13.37 -46.96 2.16
C LYS A 30 12.07 -46.28 1.71
N ARG A 31 10.91 -46.89 1.95
CA ARG A 31 9.59 -46.29 1.66
C ARG A 31 9.33 -45.04 2.51
N ILE A 32 9.63 -45.09 3.81
CA ILE A 32 9.53 -43.92 4.68
C ILE A 32 10.46 -42.81 4.20
N LEU A 33 11.72 -43.12 3.90
CA LEU A 33 12.68 -42.14 3.40
C LEU A 33 12.19 -41.46 2.10
N ILE A 34 11.70 -42.24 1.14
CA ILE A 34 11.14 -41.72 -0.11
C ILE A 34 9.91 -40.86 0.16
N ALA A 35 9.00 -41.31 1.03
CA ALA A 35 7.81 -40.53 1.41
C ALA A 35 8.19 -39.22 2.10
N THR A 36 9.21 -39.22 2.98
CA THR A 36 9.74 -38.01 3.63
C THR A 36 10.28 -37.03 2.60
N TRP A 37 11.10 -37.49 1.64
CA TRP A 37 11.62 -36.62 0.58
C TRP A 37 10.51 -36.11 -0.35
N LEU A 38 9.52 -36.94 -0.69
CA LEU A 38 8.37 -36.52 -1.48
C LEU A 38 7.58 -35.42 -0.76
N VAL A 39 7.37 -35.54 0.55
CA VAL A 39 6.69 -34.49 1.34
C VAL A 39 7.52 -33.22 1.37
N ILE A 40 8.84 -33.31 1.61
CA ILE A 40 9.75 -32.15 1.65
C ILE A 40 9.78 -31.40 0.31
N PHE A 41 9.86 -32.12 -0.80
CA PHE A 41 9.93 -31.53 -2.14
C PHE A 41 8.56 -31.23 -2.75
N SER A 42 7.46 -31.75 -2.19
CA SER A 42 6.11 -31.53 -2.75
C SER A 42 5.74 -30.06 -2.98
N PRO A 43 6.12 -29.07 -2.14
CA PRO A 43 5.80 -27.67 -2.40
C PRO A 43 6.59 -27.10 -3.59
N LEU A 44 7.85 -27.52 -3.75
CA LEU A 44 8.70 -27.11 -4.88
C LEU A 44 8.24 -27.75 -6.18
N ILE A 45 7.86 -29.03 -6.14
CA ILE A 45 7.29 -29.76 -7.27
C ILE A 45 5.96 -29.12 -7.66
N LEU A 46 5.08 -28.83 -6.70
CA LEU A 46 3.81 -28.15 -6.94
C LEU A 46 4.01 -26.77 -7.56
N LEU A 47 4.94 -25.97 -7.04
CA LEU A 47 5.26 -24.67 -7.61
C LEU A 47 5.83 -24.78 -9.04
N GLY A 48 6.68 -25.78 -9.30
CA GLY A 48 7.21 -26.09 -10.62
C GLY A 48 6.13 -26.52 -11.62
N VAL A 49 5.18 -27.35 -11.19
CA VAL A 49 4.02 -27.75 -12.01
C VAL A 49 3.12 -26.54 -12.28
N LEU A 50 2.80 -25.73 -11.27
CA LEU A 50 1.98 -24.52 -11.44
C LEU A 50 2.63 -23.51 -12.39
N MET A 51 3.96 -23.34 -12.32
CA MET A 51 4.71 -22.51 -13.25
C MET A 51 4.57 -22.94 -14.71
N LEU A 52 4.48 -24.26 -14.96
CA LEU A 52 4.28 -24.83 -16.30
C LEU A 52 2.82 -24.79 -16.74
N SER A 53 1.87 -24.81 -15.79
CA SER A 53 0.43 -24.81 -16.07
C SER A 53 -0.15 -23.43 -16.33
N ILE A 54 0.48 -22.35 -15.85
CA ILE A 54 0.05 -20.98 -16.13
C ILE A 54 0.77 -20.50 -17.41
N PRO A 55 0.06 -20.34 -18.54
CA PRO A 55 0.65 -19.85 -19.78
C PRO A 55 1.37 -18.52 -19.56
N GLU A 56 2.42 -18.27 -20.33
CA GLU A 56 3.14 -16.99 -20.24
C GLU A 56 2.26 -15.80 -20.66
N GLU A 57 1.26 -16.06 -21.51
CA GLU A 57 0.28 -15.11 -22.06
C GLU A 57 -0.88 -14.74 -21.11
N GLU A 58 -1.17 -15.53 -20.07
CA GLU A 58 -2.25 -15.23 -19.10
C GLU A 58 -1.82 -14.25 -17.98
N ILE A 59 -0.53 -13.89 -17.94
CA ILE A 59 -0.03 -12.84 -17.07
C ILE A 59 -0.06 -11.54 -17.90
N PRO A 60 -0.82 -10.50 -17.49
CA PRO A 60 -0.94 -9.28 -18.27
C PRO A 60 0.43 -8.72 -18.62
N ASP A 61 0.51 -8.21 -19.85
CA ASP A 61 1.72 -7.96 -20.60
C ASP A 61 2.83 -7.33 -19.74
N TYR A 62 3.98 -7.99 -19.74
CA TYR A 62 5.23 -7.60 -19.07
C TYR A 62 5.73 -6.22 -19.52
N ALA A 63 5.21 -5.70 -20.63
CA ALA A 63 5.30 -4.29 -20.98
C ALA A 63 4.96 -3.38 -19.78
N LEU A 64 4.02 -3.75 -18.90
CA LEU A 64 3.69 -3.04 -17.66
C LEU A 64 4.84 -2.91 -16.63
N LEU A 65 5.94 -3.65 -16.78
CA LEU A 65 7.09 -3.61 -15.87
C LEU A 65 8.30 -2.90 -16.51
N GLU A 66 8.55 -3.13 -17.80
CA GLU A 66 9.61 -2.45 -18.57
C GLU A 66 9.20 -1.03 -19.01
N ASN A 67 7.90 -0.85 -19.20
CA ASN A 67 7.23 0.39 -19.59
C ASN A 67 5.88 0.41 -18.85
N PRO A 68 5.85 0.57 -17.51
CA PRO A 68 4.59 0.64 -16.76
C PRO A 68 3.70 1.60 -17.51
N VAL A 69 2.55 1.15 -18.07
CA VAL A 69 1.75 1.92 -19.05
C VAL A 69 1.86 3.33 -18.59
N SER A 70 2.56 4.11 -19.39
CA SER A 70 3.25 5.28 -18.92
C SER A 70 2.22 6.26 -18.41
N ASN A 71 1.78 6.14 -17.15
CA ASN A 71 0.92 7.09 -16.44
C ASN A 71 1.73 8.38 -16.18
N GLN A 72 2.65 8.73 -17.09
CA GLN A 72 3.05 10.07 -17.40
C GLN A 72 1.79 10.92 -17.44
N ALA A 73 1.72 11.78 -16.44
CA ALA A 73 0.68 12.75 -16.34
C ALA A 73 0.75 13.66 -17.58
N SER A 74 -0.37 13.80 -18.28
CA SER A 74 -0.46 14.81 -19.32
C SER A 74 -0.31 16.18 -18.66
N THR A 75 0.53 17.03 -19.22
CA THR A 75 0.84 18.34 -18.65
C THR A 75 0.10 19.43 -19.41
N VAL A 76 -0.55 20.32 -18.68
CA VAL A 76 -1.26 21.48 -19.21
C VAL A 76 -0.38 22.72 -19.06
N PHE A 77 -0.09 23.37 -20.18
CA PHE A 77 0.73 24.56 -20.29
C PHE A 77 -0.15 25.78 -20.56
N ALA A 78 0.19 26.89 -19.91
CA ALA A 78 -0.27 28.22 -20.25
C ALA A 78 0.39 28.70 -21.55
N GLU A 79 -0.06 29.84 -22.08
CA GLU A 79 0.51 30.43 -23.29
C GLU A 79 2.00 30.78 -23.14
N ASP A 80 2.44 31.05 -21.92
CA ASP A 80 3.83 31.40 -21.55
C ASP A 80 4.65 30.16 -21.15
N GLU A 81 4.20 28.97 -21.55
CA GLU A 81 4.80 27.65 -21.26
C GLU A 81 4.92 27.31 -19.76
N LYS A 82 4.30 28.10 -18.87
CA LYS A 82 4.21 27.75 -17.45
C LYS A 82 3.19 26.61 -17.26
N ILE A 83 3.49 25.71 -16.33
CA ILE A 83 2.62 24.57 -16.05
C ILE A 83 1.41 25.04 -15.22
N LEU A 84 0.21 24.88 -15.79
CA LEU A 84 -1.06 25.09 -15.08
C LEU A 84 -1.42 23.89 -14.22
N GLY A 85 -1.08 22.68 -14.66
CA GLY A 85 -1.34 21.46 -13.92
C GLY A 85 -1.11 20.20 -14.73
N THR A 86 -1.49 19.07 -14.16
CA THR A 86 -1.28 17.75 -14.78
C THR A 86 -2.52 16.87 -14.63
N PHE A 87 -2.88 16.14 -15.68
CA PHE A 87 -3.92 15.11 -15.67
C PHE A 87 -3.29 13.73 -15.55
N PHE A 88 -3.71 12.96 -14.55
CA PHE A 88 -3.18 11.63 -14.30
C PHE A 88 -4.27 10.76 -13.65
N ILE A 89 -4.23 9.45 -13.89
CA ILE A 89 -5.02 8.52 -13.06
C ILE A 89 -4.33 8.38 -11.70
N ASP A 90 -3.00 8.24 -11.74
CA ASP A 90 -2.11 8.21 -10.58
C ASP A 90 -0.90 9.11 -10.88
N ASN A 91 -0.46 9.95 -9.96
CA ASN A 91 0.69 10.85 -10.15
C ASN A 91 2.02 10.06 -10.12
N ARG A 92 2.24 9.22 -11.12
CA ARG A 92 3.37 8.27 -11.18
C ARG A 92 4.52 8.92 -11.92
N SER A 93 5.47 9.45 -11.17
CA SER A 93 6.83 9.62 -11.70
C SER A 93 7.73 8.58 -11.06
N ASN A 94 8.24 7.66 -11.87
CA ASN A 94 9.04 6.54 -11.40
C ASN A 94 10.33 7.05 -10.75
N VAL A 95 10.59 6.58 -9.53
CA VAL A 95 11.82 6.82 -8.79
C VAL A 95 12.75 5.63 -9.00
N ALA A 96 13.98 5.90 -9.43
CA ALA A 96 14.98 4.85 -9.51
C ALA A 96 15.50 4.50 -8.11
N TYR A 97 16.00 3.27 -7.91
CA TYR A 97 16.47 2.82 -6.60
C TYR A 97 17.53 3.75 -5.96
N HIS A 98 18.42 4.32 -6.77
CA HIS A 98 19.47 5.22 -6.28
C HIS A 98 18.94 6.56 -5.75
N GLU A 99 17.73 6.96 -6.13
CA GLU A 99 17.03 8.14 -5.64
C GLU A 99 16.25 7.88 -4.33
N LEU A 100 16.26 6.66 -3.82
CA LEU A 100 15.65 6.31 -2.54
C LEU A 100 16.62 6.57 -1.38
N SER A 101 16.08 7.08 -0.27
CA SER A 101 16.79 7.15 1.01
C SER A 101 17.07 5.73 1.51
N GLU A 102 18.26 5.50 2.05
CA GLU A 102 18.62 4.20 2.65
C GLU A 102 17.69 3.86 3.83
N HIS A 103 17.28 4.87 4.60
CA HIS A 103 16.35 4.70 5.71
C HIS A 103 15.00 4.14 5.26
N LEU A 104 14.54 4.51 4.06
CA LEU A 104 13.30 3.99 3.48
C LEU A 104 13.43 2.52 3.10
N VAL A 105 14.52 2.17 2.42
CA VAL A 105 14.82 0.77 2.05
C VAL A 105 14.93 -0.09 3.31
N ASN A 106 15.71 0.34 4.30
CA ASN A 106 15.94 -0.38 5.54
C ASN A 106 14.64 -0.53 6.36
N ALA A 107 13.80 0.51 6.40
CA ALA A 107 12.50 0.45 7.07
C ALA A 107 11.56 -0.56 6.41
N LEU A 108 11.49 -0.56 5.07
CA LEU A 108 10.65 -1.47 4.30
C LEU A 108 11.09 -2.92 4.50
N VAL A 109 12.38 -3.21 4.30
CA VAL A 109 12.95 -4.56 4.48
C VAL A 109 12.76 -5.04 5.91
N ALA A 110 13.11 -4.25 6.93
CA ALA A 110 12.97 -4.66 8.33
C ALA A 110 11.53 -5.00 8.74
N THR A 111 10.54 -4.38 8.10
CA THR A 111 9.13 -4.48 8.50
C THR A 111 8.36 -5.50 7.69
N GLU A 112 8.50 -5.47 6.37
CA GLU A 112 7.71 -6.27 5.45
C GLU A 112 8.40 -7.58 5.10
N ASP A 113 9.74 -7.61 5.05
CA ASP A 113 10.48 -8.79 4.59
C ASP A 113 11.96 -8.79 5.07
N GLU A 114 12.19 -9.23 6.31
CA GLU A 114 13.52 -9.16 6.96
C GLU A 114 14.62 -9.95 6.24
N ARG A 115 14.24 -10.98 5.48
CA ARG A 115 15.14 -11.86 4.69
C ARG A 115 15.08 -11.55 3.20
N TYR A 116 14.60 -10.36 2.83
CA TYR A 116 14.31 -10.01 1.43
C TYR A 116 15.43 -10.36 0.44
N PHE A 117 16.69 -10.13 0.83
CA PHE A 117 17.85 -10.39 -0.03
C PHE A 117 18.28 -11.88 -0.08
N ASP A 118 17.75 -12.73 0.80
CA ASP A 118 18.17 -14.12 0.97
C ASP A 118 17.29 -15.14 0.23
N HIS A 119 16.11 -14.73 -0.28
CA HIS A 119 15.17 -15.62 -0.98
C HIS A 119 14.82 -15.13 -2.37
N SER A 120 14.21 -15.98 -3.21
CA SER A 120 13.82 -15.65 -4.60
C SER A 120 12.30 -15.52 -4.71
N GLY A 121 11.73 -14.49 -4.07
CA GLY A 121 10.29 -14.17 -4.14
C GLY A 121 9.42 -14.78 -3.05
N VAL A 122 9.66 -16.01 -2.60
CA VAL A 122 8.91 -16.64 -1.50
C VAL A 122 9.84 -17.01 -0.36
N ASP A 123 9.59 -16.44 0.84
CA ASP A 123 10.32 -16.79 2.05
C ASP A 123 9.70 -18.03 2.72
N GLY A 124 10.27 -19.21 2.42
CA GLY A 124 9.80 -20.48 2.99
C GLY A 124 9.90 -20.53 4.52
N TRP A 125 10.98 -19.97 5.10
CA TRP A 125 11.15 -19.90 6.55
C TRP A 125 10.13 -18.93 7.19
N GLY A 126 9.89 -17.80 6.54
CA GLY A 126 8.85 -16.84 6.93
C GLY A 126 7.46 -17.44 6.92
N LEU A 127 7.12 -18.20 5.89
CA LEU A 127 5.84 -18.90 5.77
C LEU A 127 5.65 -19.93 6.89
N ILE A 128 6.65 -20.79 7.12
CA ILE A 128 6.60 -21.80 8.19
C ILE A 128 6.43 -21.15 9.56
N ARG A 129 7.21 -20.09 9.83
CA ARG A 129 7.14 -19.31 11.09
C ARG A 129 5.75 -18.68 11.28
N ALA A 130 5.17 -18.11 10.24
CA ALA A 130 3.84 -17.51 10.29
C ALA A 130 2.75 -18.56 10.59
N ILE A 131 2.78 -19.70 9.90
CA ILE A 131 1.85 -20.82 10.12
C ILE A 131 2.00 -21.36 11.55
N ALA A 132 3.22 -21.63 12.00
CA ALA A 132 3.49 -22.14 13.35
C ALA A 132 3.03 -21.15 14.43
N GLY A 133 3.22 -19.83 14.20
CA GLY A 133 2.68 -18.79 15.07
C GLY A 133 1.16 -18.89 15.18
N GLN A 134 0.46 -18.97 14.05
CA GLN A 134 -1.00 -19.06 14.02
C GLN A 134 -1.54 -20.31 14.73
N VAL A 135 -0.86 -21.46 14.57
CA VAL A 135 -1.23 -22.71 15.27
C VAL A 135 -1.10 -22.58 16.80
N VAL A 136 -0.12 -21.83 17.28
CA VAL A 136 0.13 -21.60 18.72
C VAL A 136 -0.61 -20.35 19.24
N GLY A 137 -1.47 -19.72 18.43
CA GLY A 137 -2.21 -18.52 18.81
C GLY A 137 -1.36 -17.25 18.97
N GLN A 138 -0.13 -17.25 18.45
CA GLN A 138 0.79 -16.12 18.51
C GLN A 138 0.92 -15.45 17.15
N ASN A 139 0.75 -14.12 17.09
CA ASN A 139 1.03 -13.38 15.87
C ASN A 139 2.56 -13.18 15.70
N LYS A 140 3.20 -14.07 14.95
CA LYS A 140 4.66 -14.03 14.67
C LYS A 140 5.03 -13.25 13.41
N GLY A 141 4.12 -12.41 12.91
CA GLY A 141 4.31 -11.61 11.69
C GLY A 141 3.61 -12.18 10.46
N GLY A 142 3.64 -11.44 9.35
CA GLY A 142 3.14 -11.88 8.06
C GLY A 142 4.12 -12.81 7.35
N GLY A 143 3.60 -13.76 6.57
CA GLY A 143 4.41 -14.66 5.74
C GLY A 143 4.54 -14.23 4.28
N SER A 144 4.11 -13.00 3.94
CA SER A 144 4.18 -12.50 2.56
C SER A 144 5.39 -11.58 2.36
N THR A 145 6.12 -11.77 1.25
CA THR A 145 7.33 -11.04 0.89
C THR A 145 7.01 -9.73 0.16
N ILE A 146 8.00 -8.84 0.02
CA ILE A 146 7.86 -7.60 -0.78
C ILE A 146 7.46 -7.92 -2.22
N THR A 147 8.09 -8.94 -2.84
CA THR A 147 7.81 -9.36 -4.21
C THR A 147 6.39 -9.90 -4.36
N GLN A 148 5.88 -10.65 -3.38
CA GLN A 148 4.49 -11.12 -3.36
C GLN A 148 3.50 -9.98 -3.22
N GLN A 149 3.80 -9.00 -2.37
CA GLN A 149 2.95 -7.82 -2.25
C GLN A 149 2.95 -7.01 -3.56
N LEU A 150 4.09 -6.87 -4.24
CA LEU A 150 4.17 -6.25 -5.57
C LEU A 150 3.34 -7.02 -6.60
N ALA A 151 3.51 -8.34 -6.69
CA ALA A 151 2.72 -9.19 -7.57
C ALA A 151 1.21 -9.03 -7.32
N LYS A 152 0.82 -8.95 -6.04
CA LYS A 152 -0.58 -8.68 -5.68
C LYS A 152 -1.07 -7.33 -6.19
N MET A 153 -0.31 -6.25 -6.01
CA MET A 153 -0.68 -4.90 -6.45
C MET A 153 -0.78 -4.75 -7.97
N MET A 154 0.01 -5.52 -8.72
CA MET A 154 0.05 -5.40 -10.18
C MET A 154 -0.98 -6.27 -10.90
N PHE A 155 -1.34 -7.42 -10.32
CA PHE A 155 -2.07 -8.47 -11.04
C PHE A 155 -3.44 -8.79 -10.42
N HIS A 156 -3.80 -8.22 -9.27
CA HIS A 156 -5.08 -8.43 -8.62
C HIS A 156 -5.75 -7.09 -8.26
N GLU A 157 -6.80 -6.71 -8.98
CA GLU A 157 -7.54 -5.46 -8.69
C GLU A 157 -8.47 -5.59 -7.47
N MET A 158 -9.04 -6.78 -7.22
CA MET A 158 -9.87 -7.04 -6.04
C MET A 158 -9.74 -8.50 -5.55
N PRO A 159 -9.63 -8.73 -4.22
CA PRO A 159 -9.60 -10.09 -3.67
C PRO A 159 -10.97 -10.78 -3.79
N SER A 160 -10.99 -12.00 -4.31
CA SER A 160 -12.24 -12.76 -4.49
C SER A 160 -12.92 -13.10 -3.15
N ARG A 161 -14.25 -13.03 -3.15
CA ARG A 161 -15.08 -13.43 -2.00
C ARG A 161 -15.11 -14.95 -1.80
N ASN A 162 -14.79 -15.74 -2.83
CA ASN A 162 -14.76 -17.20 -2.76
C ASN A 162 -13.43 -17.69 -2.15
N LYS A 163 -13.51 -18.59 -1.16
CA LYS A 163 -12.33 -19.18 -0.49
C LYS A 163 -11.41 -19.93 -1.45
N TRP A 164 -11.97 -20.67 -2.41
CA TRP A 164 -11.20 -21.44 -3.39
C TRP A 164 -10.51 -20.53 -4.41
N ALA A 165 -11.21 -19.48 -4.85
CA ALA A 165 -10.63 -18.46 -5.72
C ALA A 165 -9.45 -17.74 -5.04
N ARG A 166 -9.54 -17.45 -3.73
CA ARG A 166 -8.41 -16.87 -2.96
C ARG A 166 -7.18 -17.77 -2.88
N VAL A 167 -7.36 -19.09 -2.88
CA VAL A 167 -6.22 -20.02 -2.94
C VAL A 167 -5.55 -19.91 -4.31
N ASN A 168 -6.33 -19.88 -5.38
CA ASN A 168 -5.81 -19.70 -6.73
C ASN A 168 -5.11 -18.35 -6.92
N GLU A 169 -5.68 -17.25 -6.43
CA GLU A 169 -5.03 -15.92 -6.40
C GLU A 169 -3.68 -16.01 -5.67
N LYS A 170 -3.62 -16.69 -4.51
CA LYS A 170 -2.37 -16.81 -3.76
C LYS A 170 -1.31 -17.64 -4.47
N LEU A 171 -1.72 -18.69 -5.20
CA LEU A 171 -0.82 -19.49 -6.04
C LEU A 171 -0.33 -18.68 -7.24
N ALA A 172 -1.21 -17.89 -7.86
CA ALA A 172 -0.84 -16.96 -8.93
C ALA A 172 0.16 -15.91 -8.43
N GLU A 173 -0.06 -15.31 -7.25
CA GLU A 173 0.90 -14.41 -6.61
C GLU A 173 2.28 -15.07 -6.46
N TRP A 174 2.36 -16.34 -6.07
CA TRP A 174 3.63 -17.06 -5.92
C TRP A 174 4.34 -17.26 -7.26
N VAL A 175 3.61 -17.68 -8.29
CA VAL A 175 4.16 -17.88 -9.64
C VAL A 175 4.67 -16.56 -10.21
N ILE A 176 3.86 -15.50 -10.13
CA ILE A 176 4.22 -14.15 -10.59
C ILE A 176 5.45 -13.65 -9.83
N SER A 177 5.50 -13.79 -8.50
CA SER A 177 6.63 -13.33 -7.70
C SER A 177 7.95 -13.99 -8.14
N ALA A 178 7.92 -15.29 -8.36
CA ALA A 178 9.10 -16.02 -8.81
C ALA A 178 9.48 -15.68 -10.27
N ARG A 179 8.53 -15.27 -11.12
CA ARG A 179 8.84 -14.72 -12.46
C ARG A 179 9.49 -13.33 -12.37
N ILE A 180 8.98 -12.45 -11.51
CA ILE A 180 9.57 -11.12 -11.25
C ILE A 180 11.03 -11.27 -10.79
N GLU A 181 11.30 -12.16 -9.84
CA GLU A 181 12.64 -12.38 -9.26
C GLU A 181 13.64 -13.03 -10.22
N ARG A 182 13.17 -13.67 -11.30
CA ARG A 182 14.04 -14.18 -12.37
C ARG A 182 14.47 -13.09 -13.35
N ARG A 183 13.69 -12.01 -13.48
CA ARG A 183 13.90 -10.96 -14.49
C ARG A 183 14.50 -9.68 -13.91
N TYR A 184 14.18 -9.37 -12.65
CA TYR A 184 14.57 -8.12 -12.00
C TYR A 184 15.46 -8.36 -10.80
N THR A 185 16.39 -7.44 -10.59
CA THR A 185 17.22 -7.41 -9.38
C THR A 185 16.38 -6.99 -8.17
N LYS A 186 16.85 -7.38 -6.98
CA LYS A 186 16.25 -6.99 -5.69
C LYS A 186 16.06 -5.47 -5.54
N LYS A 187 17.00 -4.70 -6.07
CA LYS A 187 16.94 -3.23 -6.00
C LYS A 187 15.83 -2.68 -6.89
N GLU A 188 15.70 -3.19 -8.12
CA GLU A 188 14.63 -2.80 -9.04
C GLU A 188 13.25 -3.15 -8.48
N ILE A 189 13.10 -4.35 -7.89
CA ILE A 189 11.85 -4.78 -7.29
C ILE A 189 11.42 -3.87 -6.11
N ILE A 190 12.37 -3.44 -5.26
CA ILE A 190 12.06 -2.44 -4.21
C ILE A 190 11.58 -1.12 -4.80
N ALA A 191 12.24 -0.63 -5.86
CA ALA A 191 11.83 0.60 -6.53
C ALA A 191 10.43 0.46 -7.15
N MET A 192 10.17 -0.65 -7.85
CA MET A 192 8.85 -0.99 -8.41
C MET A 192 7.76 -1.04 -7.33
N TYR A 193 8.02 -1.72 -6.20
CA TYR A 193 7.10 -1.76 -5.05
C TYR A 193 6.76 -0.35 -4.55
N LEU A 194 7.78 0.47 -4.30
CA LEU A 194 7.59 1.80 -3.75
C LEU A 194 6.96 2.77 -4.74
N ASN A 195 7.15 2.59 -6.04
CA ASN A 195 6.49 3.37 -7.10
C ASN A 195 5.03 2.96 -7.31
N GLN A 196 4.69 1.69 -7.05
CA GLN A 196 3.34 1.17 -7.26
C GLN A 196 2.42 1.38 -6.04
N PHE A 197 2.96 1.45 -4.83
CA PHE A 197 2.15 1.52 -3.61
C PHE A 197 1.32 2.81 -3.51
N ASP A 198 0.02 2.69 -3.21
CA ASP A 198 -0.89 3.82 -2.99
C ASP A 198 -0.91 4.25 -1.51
N PHE A 199 -0.37 5.45 -1.23
CA PHE A 199 -0.34 6.05 0.11
C PHE A 199 -1.59 6.89 0.41
N VAL A 200 -2.65 6.81 -0.40
CA VAL A 200 -3.92 7.58 -0.28
C VAL A 200 -3.69 9.08 -0.47
N HIS A 201 -4.75 9.86 -0.69
CA HIS A 201 -4.68 11.30 -1.00
C HIS A 201 -3.95 11.61 -2.31
N ASN A 202 -4.13 10.76 -3.32
CA ASN A 202 -3.45 10.82 -4.62
C ASN A 202 -1.92 10.67 -4.52
N ALA A 203 -1.40 10.23 -3.37
CA ALA A 203 0.00 9.93 -3.17
C ALA A 203 0.31 8.51 -3.66
N VAL A 204 0.15 8.26 -4.96
CA VAL A 204 0.55 6.99 -5.56
C VAL A 204 2.05 7.03 -5.85
N GLY A 205 2.77 6.05 -5.30
CA GLY A 205 4.20 5.98 -5.38
C GLY A 205 4.93 6.87 -4.36
N ILE A 206 6.16 6.49 -4.04
CA ILE A 206 6.93 7.11 -2.96
C ILE A 206 7.30 8.57 -3.24
N LYS A 207 7.50 8.97 -4.50
CA LYS A 207 7.79 10.36 -4.87
C LYS A 207 6.65 11.29 -4.45
N SER A 208 5.45 10.92 -4.86
CA SER A 208 4.23 11.66 -4.55
C SER A 208 3.97 11.63 -3.05
N ALA A 209 4.19 10.50 -2.37
CA ALA A 209 4.05 10.42 -0.92
C ALA A 209 5.06 11.30 -0.16
N ALA A 210 6.35 11.28 -0.51
CA ALA A 210 7.37 12.11 0.12
C ALA A 210 7.05 13.61 -0.03
N ARG A 211 6.58 14.01 -1.21
CA ARG A 211 6.17 15.39 -1.50
C ARG A 211 4.86 15.77 -0.79
N ILE A 212 3.85 14.92 -0.82
CA ILE A 212 2.53 15.22 -0.23
C ILE A 212 2.58 15.22 1.29
N TYR A 213 3.27 14.28 1.94
CA TYR A 213 3.26 14.17 3.40
C TYR A 213 4.34 15.02 4.08
N PHE A 214 5.47 15.24 3.41
CA PHE A 214 6.66 15.87 4.01
C PHE A 214 7.30 16.95 3.14
N ASN A 215 6.77 17.24 1.94
CA ASN A 215 7.32 18.22 1.01
C ASN A 215 8.82 18.01 0.72
N LYS A 216 9.21 16.74 0.53
CA LYS A 216 10.60 16.29 0.33
C LYS A 216 10.76 15.38 -0.88
N LYS A 217 11.99 15.24 -1.37
CA LYS A 217 12.34 14.16 -2.31
C LYS A 217 12.47 12.84 -1.54
N PRO A 218 12.23 11.68 -2.18
CA PRO A 218 12.42 10.36 -1.54
C PRO A 218 13.81 10.15 -0.94
N LYS A 219 14.85 10.73 -1.56
CA LYS A 219 16.24 10.67 -1.08
C LYS A 219 16.46 11.41 0.24
N GLU A 220 15.63 12.40 0.54
CA GLU A 220 15.78 13.32 1.69
C GLU A 220 14.94 12.87 2.90
N LEU A 221 14.21 11.76 2.78
CA LEU A 221 13.41 11.22 3.87
C LEU A 221 14.29 10.80 5.05
N SER A 222 14.02 11.37 6.21
CA SER A 222 14.60 10.97 7.49
C SER A 222 14.07 9.61 7.96
N VAL A 223 14.69 9.01 8.98
CA VAL A 223 14.27 7.72 9.56
C VAL A 223 12.80 7.75 10.01
N ASN A 224 12.37 8.83 10.68
CA ASN A 224 11.00 8.95 11.17
C ASN A 224 9.97 9.08 10.03
N GLU A 225 10.30 9.81 8.98
CA GLU A 225 9.43 10.01 7.81
C GLU A 225 9.33 8.71 6.99
N ALA A 226 10.48 8.07 6.74
CA ALA A 226 10.56 6.76 6.10
C ALA A 226 9.76 5.69 6.87
N ALA A 227 9.95 5.59 8.19
CA ALA A 227 9.21 4.67 9.04
C ALA A 227 7.70 4.97 9.08
N THR A 228 7.31 6.23 8.92
CA THR A 228 5.89 6.63 8.84
C THR A 228 5.27 6.15 7.53
N LEU A 229 5.92 6.40 6.39
CA LEU A 229 5.43 5.95 5.07
C LEU A 229 5.39 4.42 4.98
N VAL A 230 6.45 3.73 5.41
CA VAL A 230 6.46 2.25 5.46
C VAL A 230 5.39 1.72 6.41
N GLY A 231 5.11 2.42 7.51
CA GLY A 231 4.02 2.06 8.41
C GLY A 231 2.66 1.96 7.72
N MET A 232 2.44 2.79 6.70
CA MET A 232 1.23 2.82 5.89
C MET A 232 1.11 1.60 4.96
N ALA A 233 2.21 0.91 4.63
CA ALA A 233 2.21 -0.29 3.78
C ALA A 233 1.22 -1.36 4.25
N LYS A 234 1.07 -1.51 5.57
CA LYS A 234 0.11 -2.46 6.17
C LYS A 234 -1.34 -2.10 5.89
N ASN A 235 -1.68 -0.81 5.94
CA ASN A 235 -3.00 -0.27 5.60
C ASN A 235 -2.91 1.27 5.54
N PRO A 236 -2.99 1.89 4.34
CA PRO A 236 -2.70 3.31 4.17
C PRO A 236 -3.81 4.22 4.70
N ILE A 237 -5.02 3.71 4.97
CA ILE A 237 -6.12 4.48 5.56
C ILE A 237 -6.00 4.46 7.09
N ILE A 238 -5.86 3.29 7.70
CA ILE A 238 -5.82 3.12 9.17
C ILE A 238 -4.58 3.78 9.76
N TYR A 239 -3.44 3.68 9.07
CA TYR A 239 -2.15 4.20 9.53
C TYR A 239 -1.77 5.53 8.88
N ASN A 240 -2.73 6.22 8.26
CA ASN A 240 -2.49 7.54 7.72
C ASN A 240 -2.19 8.56 8.84
N PRO A 241 -1.06 9.29 8.82
CA PRO A 241 -0.72 10.23 9.88
C PRO A 241 -1.61 11.48 9.91
N ARG A 242 -2.29 11.82 8.81
CA ARG A 242 -3.23 12.93 8.73
C ARG A 242 -4.63 12.54 9.23
N ILE A 243 -5.10 11.34 8.88
CA ILE A 243 -6.44 10.86 9.26
C ILE A 243 -6.44 10.29 10.68
N ASN A 244 -5.43 9.47 11.01
CA ASN A 244 -5.34 8.70 12.25
C ASN A 244 -3.96 8.87 12.93
N PRO A 245 -3.62 10.06 13.47
CA PRO A 245 -2.28 10.37 13.95
C PRO A 245 -1.76 9.40 15.03
N LYS A 246 -2.63 8.98 15.97
CA LYS A 246 -2.26 8.04 17.04
C LYS A 246 -1.90 6.66 16.50
N ASN A 247 -2.69 6.14 15.55
CA ASN A 247 -2.44 4.84 14.93
C ASN A 247 -1.16 4.88 14.10
N ALA A 248 -0.96 5.96 13.34
CA ALA A 248 0.24 6.19 12.56
C ALA A 248 1.50 6.24 13.45
N LEU A 249 1.46 7.00 14.55
CA LEU A 249 2.55 7.09 15.53
C LEU A 249 2.94 5.72 16.09
N ASN A 250 1.94 4.94 16.53
CA ASN A 250 2.16 3.60 17.07
C ASN A 250 2.74 2.65 16.00
N ARG A 251 2.25 2.75 14.76
CA ARG A 251 2.72 1.91 13.66
C ARG A 251 4.14 2.29 13.22
N ARG A 252 4.45 3.58 13.08
CA ARG A 252 5.83 4.08 12.88
C ARG A 252 6.75 3.56 13.98
N ASN A 253 6.34 3.62 15.25
CA ASN A 253 7.15 3.11 16.36
C ASN A 253 7.36 1.58 16.30
N THR A 254 6.42 0.85 15.70
CA THR A 254 6.60 -0.58 15.39
C THR A 254 7.65 -0.77 14.30
N VAL A 255 7.61 0.03 13.22
CA VAL A 255 8.62 0.02 12.15
C VAL A 255 10.01 0.32 12.70
N LEU A 256 10.16 1.39 13.51
CA LEU A 256 11.43 1.72 14.17
C LEU A 256 11.94 0.57 15.04
N ASN A 257 11.06 -0.12 15.77
CA ASN A 257 11.46 -1.27 16.58
C ASN A 257 11.92 -2.45 15.71
N GLN A 258 11.31 -2.65 14.55
CA GLN A 258 11.77 -3.65 13.58
C GLN A 258 13.13 -3.27 12.99
N MET A 259 13.34 -1.99 12.65
CA MET A 259 14.65 -1.50 12.21
C MET A 259 15.73 -1.74 13.26
N LYS A 260 15.43 -1.46 14.53
CA LYS A 260 16.32 -1.72 15.67
C LYS A 260 16.69 -3.20 15.80
N LYS A 261 15.70 -4.10 15.74
CA LYS A 261 15.92 -5.55 15.82
C LYS A 261 16.79 -6.08 14.68
N ASN A 262 16.73 -5.46 13.52
CA ASN A 262 17.55 -5.80 12.36
C ASN A 262 18.90 -5.05 12.32
N GLY A 263 19.22 -4.25 13.35
CA GLY A 263 20.50 -3.57 13.47
C GLY A 263 20.66 -2.30 12.61
N TYR A 264 19.59 -1.83 11.95
CA TYR A 264 19.66 -0.61 11.12
C TYR A 264 19.72 0.68 11.93
N ILE A 265 19.27 0.65 13.19
CA ILE A 265 19.39 1.74 14.16
C ILE A 265 19.75 1.13 15.53
N ASN A 266 20.45 1.88 16.37
CA ASN A 266 20.80 1.41 17.72
C ASN A 266 19.70 1.73 18.76
N ASP A 267 19.89 1.24 19.99
CA ASP A 267 18.92 1.41 21.08
C ASP A 267 18.66 2.87 21.46
N ASP A 268 19.68 3.71 21.45
CA ASP A 268 19.57 5.11 21.87
C ASP A 268 18.93 5.97 20.77
N GLU A 269 19.27 5.70 19.51
CA GLU A 269 18.59 6.27 18.35
C GLU A 269 17.11 5.87 18.33
N TYR A 270 16.79 4.60 18.57
CA TYR A 270 15.40 4.14 18.68
C TYR A 270 14.62 4.90 19.77
N LYS A 271 15.19 5.07 20.97
CA LYS A 271 14.54 5.80 22.07
C LYS A 271 14.26 7.26 21.68
N LYS A 272 15.22 7.93 21.05
CA LYS A 272 15.09 9.31 20.57
C LYS A 272 13.99 9.42 19.50
N LEU A 273 14.11 8.65 18.42
CA LEU A 273 13.16 8.68 17.30
C LEU A 273 11.73 8.33 17.73
N LYS A 274 11.58 7.38 18.66
CA LYS A 274 10.27 6.98 19.20
C LYS A 274 9.58 8.11 19.97
N ALA A 275 10.34 8.94 20.68
CA ALA A 275 9.82 10.05 21.47
C ALA A 275 9.34 11.21 20.58
N ASP A 276 9.92 11.37 19.39
CA ASP A 276 9.52 12.41 18.45
C ASP A 276 8.10 12.22 17.92
N SER A 277 7.35 13.32 17.79
CA SER A 277 6.05 13.33 17.12
C SER A 277 6.21 13.29 15.60
N ILE A 278 5.19 12.82 14.89
CA ILE A 278 5.14 12.91 13.42
C ILE A 278 4.85 14.37 13.06
N GLN A 279 5.81 15.01 12.38
CA GLN A 279 5.64 16.34 11.80
C GLN A 279 5.27 16.18 10.33
N LEU A 280 4.15 16.77 9.90
CA LEU A 280 3.70 16.73 8.50
C LEU A 280 3.83 18.12 7.88
N ASP A 281 4.40 18.19 6.68
CA ASP A 281 4.23 19.32 5.76
C ASP A 281 3.27 18.85 4.66
N PHE A 282 1.98 18.71 5.03
CA PHE A 282 0.99 18.04 4.20
C PHE A 282 0.48 18.95 3.07
N LYS A 283 0.94 18.70 1.85
CA LYS A 283 0.58 19.44 0.64
C LYS A 283 -0.04 18.49 -0.39
N PRO A 284 -1.36 18.24 -0.34
CA PRO A 284 -2.00 17.32 -1.27
C PRO A 284 -1.94 17.90 -2.67
N GLU A 285 -1.37 17.14 -3.61
CA GLU A 285 -1.48 17.44 -5.03
C GLU A 285 -2.81 16.87 -5.53
N THR A 286 -3.75 17.76 -5.78
CA THR A 286 -4.99 17.41 -6.47
C THR A 286 -5.01 18.05 -7.84
N GLN A 287 -5.71 17.43 -8.79
CA GLN A 287 -5.99 18.06 -10.09
C GLN A 287 -6.77 19.39 -9.94
N ASN A 288 -7.38 19.61 -8.78
CA ASN A 288 -8.16 20.80 -8.44
C ASN A 288 -7.35 21.84 -7.64
N THR A 289 -6.07 21.59 -7.35
CA THR A 289 -5.17 22.53 -6.68
C THR A 289 -4.20 23.14 -7.67
N GLY A 290 -3.80 24.40 -7.45
CA GLY A 290 -3.03 25.19 -8.40
C GLY A 290 -3.92 26.04 -9.32
N VAL A 291 -3.28 26.83 -10.17
CA VAL A 291 -3.89 27.88 -10.99
C VAL A 291 -4.92 27.30 -11.97
N ALA A 292 -6.02 28.02 -12.18
CA ALA A 292 -7.06 27.73 -13.16
C ALA A 292 -7.78 26.36 -12.97
N PRO A 293 -8.25 25.97 -11.76
CA PRO A 293 -8.86 24.65 -11.56
C PRO A 293 -10.13 24.44 -12.40
N TYR A 294 -11.00 25.46 -12.53
CA TYR A 294 -12.19 25.40 -13.37
C TYR A 294 -11.82 25.27 -14.86
N PHE A 295 -10.87 26.10 -15.32
CA PHE A 295 -10.38 26.06 -16.69
C PHE A 295 -9.77 24.70 -17.03
N ARG A 296 -8.92 24.14 -16.16
CA ARG A 296 -8.35 22.79 -16.34
C ARG A 296 -9.42 21.71 -16.42
N ALA A 297 -10.48 21.78 -15.61
CA ALA A 297 -11.60 20.84 -15.70
C ALA A 297 -12.33 20.94 -17.06
N HIS A 298 -12.45 22.16 -17.60
CA HIS A 298 -13.04 22.38 -18.92
C HIS A 298 -12.13 21.85 -20.05
N ILE A 299 -10.83 22.18 -20.02
CA ILE A 299 -9.83 21.72 -20.99
C ILE A 299 -9.75 20.19 -21.01
N LYS A 300 -9.82 19.54 -19.85
CA LYS A 300 -9.86 18.08 -19.77
C LYS A 300 -10.96 17.49 -20.66
N ASN A 301 -12.18 17.99 -20.55
CA ASN A 301 -13.31 17.49 -21.34
C ASN A 301 -13.13 17.81 -22.83
N GLN A 302 -12.65 19.02 -23.17
CA GLN A 302 -12.39 19.40 -24.56
C GLN A 302 -11.34 18.51 -25.21
N VAL A 303 -10.21 18.25 -24.54
CA VAL A 303 -9.14 17.40 -25.08
C VAL A 303 -9.64 15.98 -25.30
N GLN A 304 -10.41 15.42 -24.37
CA GLN A 304 -11.02 14.10 -24.55
C GLN A 304 -11.91 14.06 -25.79
N GLN A 305 -12.75 15.07 -25.99
CA GLN A 305 -13.60 15.18 -27.16
C GLN A 305 -12.79 15.28 -28.46
N ILE A 306 -11.72 16.09 -28.50
CA ILE A 306 -10.86 16.22 -29.68
C ILE A 306 -10.22 14.87 -30.04
N LEU A 307 -9.70 14.13 -29.05
CA LEU A 307 -9.08 12.82 -29.28
C LEU A 307 -10.07 11.80 -29.84
N GLU A 308 -11.33 11.84 -29.37
CA GLU A 308 -12.42 10.98 -29.85
C GLU A 308 -12.85 11.36 -31.28
N ASP A 309 -13.07 12.64 -31.55
CA ASP A 309 -13.54 13.16 -32.83
C ASP A 309 -12.51 12.94 -33.96
N GLU A 310 -11.23 13.19 -33.67
CA GLU A 310 -10.13 13.01 -34.63
C GLU A 310 -9.64 11.56 -34.75
N LYS A 311 -10.16 10.65 -33.92
CA LYS A 311 -9.75 9.24 -33.85
C LYS A 311 -8.24 9.06 -33.76
N VAL A 312 -7.59 9.91 -32.96
CA VAL A 312 -6.13 9.88 -32.84
C VAL A 312 -5.71 8.60 -32.12
N LEU A 313 -4.86 7.82 -32.77
CA LEU A 313 -4.33 6.58 -32.23
C LEU A 313 -2.86 6.73 -31.85
N THR A 314 -2.47 6.05 -30.77
CA THR A 314 -1.08 5.81 -30.35
C THR A 314 -0.32 5.04 -31.42
N GLN A 315 1.01 4.96 -31.29
CA GLN A 315 1.86 4.18 -32.22
C GLN A 315 1.47 2.69 -32.22
N GLU A 316 0.91 2.21 -31.11
CA GLU A 316 0.41 0.85 -30.92
C GLU A 316 -1.03 0.65 -31.43
N GLY A 317 -1.67 1.70 -31.99
CA GLY A 317 -3.02 1.62 -32.56
C GLY A 317 -4.17 1.73 -31.55
N ASN A 318 -3.87 2.06 -30.28
CA ASN A 318 -4.89 2.28 -29.24
C ASN A 318 -5.33 3.75 -29.19
N PRO A 319 -6.59 4.08 -28.83
CA PRO A 319 -7.02 5.46 -28.62
C PRO A 319 -6.21 6.15 -27.52
N TYR A 320 -5.84 7.41 -27.74
CA TYR A 320 -5.12 8.20 -26.73
C TYR A 320 -5.96 8.40 -25.47
N ASN A 321 -5.31 8.28 -24.31
CA ASN A 321 -5.85 8.50 -22.99
C ASN A 321 -5.15 9.69 -22.33
N ILE A 322 -5.92 10.76 -22.08
CA ILE A 322 -5.43 12.00 -21.44
C ILE A 322 -4.76 11.79 -20.08
N PHE A 323 -5.02 10.66 -19.41
CA PHE A 323 -4.44 10.39 -18.09
C PHE A 323 -3.26 9.43 -18.10
N ARG A 324 -2.96 8.78 -19.23
CA ARG A 324 -2.00 7.68 -19.34
C ARG A 324 -0.99 7.79 -20.47
N ASP A 325 -1.06 8.83 -21.29
CA ASP A 325 -0.22 8.90 -22.49
C ASP A 325 0.68 10.14 -22.53
N GLY A 326 0.84 10.85 -21.41
CA GLY A 326 1.83 11.92 -21.27
C GLY A 326 1.67 13.10 -22.23
N LEU A 327 0.44 13.44 -22.62
CA LEU A 327 0.18 14.51 -23.58
C LEU A 327 0.70 15.86 -23.08
N LYS A 328 1.23 16.68 -24.00
CA LYS A 328 1.52 18.10 -23.74
C LYS A 328 0.40 18.95 -24.31
N ILE A 329 -0.39 19.54 -23.44
CA ILE A 329 -1.58 20.32 -23.79
C ILE A 329 -1.23 21.80 -23.65
N TYR A 330 -1.14 22.52 -24.77
CA TYR A 330 -0.91 23.96 -24.77
C TYR A 330 -2.24 24.70 -24.82
N THR A 331 -2.38 25.73 -23.99
CA THR A 331 -3.61 26.52 -23.86
C THR A 331 -3.34 27.99 -24.08
N THR A 332 -4.39 28.78 -24.22
CA THR A 332 -4.34 30.22 -24.47
C THR A 332 -4.42 31.07 -23.20
N VAL A 333 -4.43 30.45 -22.02
CA VAL A 333 -4.51 31.20 -20.75
C VAL A 333 -3.13 31.72 -20.38
N ASN A 334 -3.05 33.01 -20.06
CA ASN A 334 -1.89 33.62 -19.43
C ASN A 334 -1.82 33.25 -17.94
N TYR A 335 -0.70 32.64 -17.52
CA TYR A 335 -0.54 32.16 -16.15
C TYR A 335 -0.64 33.30 -15.11
N ASP A 336 0.13 34.37 -15.30
CA ASP A 336 0.23 35.45 -14.31
C ASP A 336 -1.09 36.22 -14.21
N MET A 337 -1.76 36.47 -15.34
CA MET A 337 -3.10 37.09 -15.35
C MET A 337 -4.13 36.22 -14.64
N GLN A 338 -4.10 34.89 -14.83
CA GLN A 338 -5.02 33.99 -14.16
C GLN A 338 -4.78 33.95 -12.64
N VAL A 339 -3.52 33.98 -12.20
CA VAL A 339 -3.18 34.13 -10.76
C VAL A 339 -3.74 35.43 -10.20
N HIS A 340 -3.57 36.56 -10.92
CA HIS A 340 -4.12 37.83 -10.48
C HIS A 340 -5.66 37.83 -10.42
N ALA A 341 -6.33 37.19 -11.38
CA ALA A 341 -7.79 37.05 -11.39
C ALA A 341 -8.30 36.24 -10.20
N GLU A 342 -7.66 35.11 -9.89
CA GLU A 342 -8.02 34.26 -8.74
C GLU A 342 -7.82 34.99 -7.42
N ASN A 343 -6.69 35.68 -7.26
CA ASN A 343 -6.41 36.49 -6.08
C ASN A 343 -7.42 37.64 -5.92
N ALA A 344 -7.84 38.28 -7.02
CA ALA A 344 -8.83 39.34 -6.98
C ALA A 344 -10.21 38.81 -6.51
N VAL A 345 -10.62 37.64 -6.98
CA VAL A 345 -11.87 36.99 -6.55
C VAL A 345 -11.80 36.58 -5.09
N GLU A 346 -10.72 35.92 -4.66
CA GLU A 346 -10.53 35.52 -3.27
C GLU A 346 -10.57 36.73 -2.33
N LYS A 347 -9.83 37.79 -2.68
CA LYS A 347 -9.81 39.04 -1.93
C LYS A 347 -11.18 39.70 -1.89
N TYR A 348 -11.88 39.80 -3.03
CA TYR A 348 -13.20 40.43 -3.07
C TYR A 348 -14.24 39.64 -2.27
N LEU A 349 -14.22 38.30 -2.36
CA LEU A 349 -15.11 37.45 -1.58
C LEU A 349 -14.84 37.58 -0.07
N GLY A 350 -13.57 37.51 0.34
CA GLY A 350 -13.18 37.55 1.75
C GLY A 350 -13.26 38.95 2.39
N ASP A 351 -12.70 39.97 1.74
CA ASP A 351 -12.54 41.28 2.35
C ASP A 351 -13.77 42.19 2.19
N PHE A 352 -14.59 41.94 1.16
CA PHE A 352 -15.72 42.80 0.81
C PHE A 352 -17.06 42.06 0.92
N LEU A 353 -17.30 41.03 0.10
CA LEU A 353 -18.61 40.37 0.06
C LEU A 353 -18.97 39.69 1.38
N GLN A 354 -18.02 39.06 2.06
CA GLN A 354 -18.27 38.47 3.38
C GLN A 354 -18.73 39.53 4.40
N LYS A 355 -18.12 40.73 4.38
CA LYS A 355 -18.53 41.82 5.27
C LYS A 355 -19.91 42.36 4.94
N GLU A 356 -20.22 42.56 3.67
CA GLU A 356 -21.57 42.99 3.24
C GLU A 356 -22.62 41.92 3.57
N PHE A 357 -22.30 40.64 3.39
CA PHE A 357 -23.15 39.52 3.77
C PHE A 357 -23.40 39.49 5.29
N GLU A 358 -22.37 39.67 6.12
CA GLU A 358 -22.50 39.75 7.58
C GLU A 358 -23.34 40.95 8.03
N LYS A 359 -23.12 42.12 7.39
CA LYS A 359 -23.87 43.35 7.66
C LYS A 359 -25.35 43.21 7.32
N ASP A 360 -25.67 42.68 6.14
CA ASP A 360 -27.04 42.39 5.73
C ASP A 360 -27.72 41.43 6.73
N ASN A 361 -27.03 40.34 7.06
CA ASN A 361 -27.50 39.33 8.00
C ASN A 361 -27.68 39.84 9.44
N ALA A 362 -26.92 40.83 9.88
CA ALA A 362 -27.05 41.41 11.22
C ALA A 362 -28.45 42.01 11.46
N THR A 363 -29.14 42.43 10.41
CA THR A 363 -30.49 43.02 10.49
C THR A 363 -31.61 41.99 10.35
N LYS A 364 -31.31 40.78 9.88
CA LYS A 364 -32.33 39.75 9.63
C LYS A 364 -32.69 39.00 10.89
N LYS A 365 -34.00 38.97 11.20
CA LYS A 365 -34.55 38.24 12.36
C LYS A 365 -34.22 36.74 12.36
N HIS A 366 -34.06 36.14 11.17
CA HIS A 366 -33.84 34.70 10.98
C HIS A 366 -32.59 34.40 10.13
N SER A 367 -31.57 35.27 10.22
CA SER A 367 -30.27 35.12 9.55
C SER A 367 -29.73 33.68 9.56
N PRO A 368 -29.20 33.15 8.43
CA PRO A 368 -28.94 33.86 7.17
C PRO A 368 -30.16 34.02 6.25
N TYR A 369 -31.33 33.51 6.65
CA TYR A 369 -32.57 33.57 5.89
C TYR A 369 -33.37 34.85 6.19
N GLY A 370 -34.28 35.21 5.30
CA GLY A 370 -35.16 36.36 5.46
C GLY A 370 -36.38 36.06 6.36
N SER A 371 -37.32 37.00 6.39
CA SER A 371 -38.53 36.91 7.22
C SER A 371 -39.51 35.83 6.77
N GLU A 372 -39.36 35.31 5.56
CA GLU A 372 -40.16 34.22 4.98
C GLU A 372 -39.95 32.87 5.68
N THR A 373 -38.84 32.69 6.39
CA THR A 373 -38.50 31.44 7.10
C THR A 373 -38.80 31.59 8.59
N THR A 374 -39.32 30.56 9.27
CA THR A 374 -39.46 30.58 10.73
C THR A 374 -38.13 30.25 11.44
N ARG A 375 -37.96 30.64 12.72
CA ARG A 375 -36.76 30.27 13.51
C ARG A 375 -36.52 28.76 13.55
N GLN A 376 -37.60 27.98 13.71
CA GLN A 376 -37.53 26.53 13.75
C GLN A 376 -37.03 25.96 12.41
N GLN A 377 -37.61 26.40 11.28
CA GLN A 377 -37.19 25.96 9.94
C GLN A 377 -35.73 26.31 9.67
N ARG A 378 -35.30 27.52 10.03
CA ARG A 378 -33.89 27.92 9.94
C ARG A 378 -32.99 26.94 10.71
N ASP A 379 -33.31 26.70 11.98
CA ASP A 379 -32.46 25.88 12.85
C ASP A 379 -32.38 24.44 12.34
N ASP A 380 -33.51 23.90 11.87
CA ASP A 380 -33.58 22.57 11.26
C ASP A 380 -32.74 22.51 9.96
N ASP A 381 -32.80 23.54 9.12
CA ASP A 381 -32.05 23.58 7.86
C ASP A 381 -30.56 23.78 8.07
N ILE A 382 -30.15 24.65 9.01
CA ILE A 382 -28.74 24.79 9.41
C ILE A 382 -28.22 23.48 10.00
N ALA A 383 -28.98 22.85 10.91
CA ALA A 383 -28.58 21.59 11.51
C ALA A 383 -28.45 20.47 10.45
N ARG A 384 -29.39 20.41 9.50
CA ARG A 384 -29.36 19.46 8.39
C ARG A 384 -28.16 19.71 7.48
N ALA A 385 -27.91 20.96 7.09
CA ALA A 385 -26.77 21.35 6.26
C ALA A 385 -25.44 21.04 6.95
N MET A 386 -25.34 21.35 8.25
CA MET A 386 -24.18 21.01 9.07
C MET A 386 -23.96 19.50 9.08
N LYS A 387 -24.99 18.69 9.40
CA LYS A 387 -24.90 17.23 9.46
C LYS A 387 -24.57 16.58 8.11
N ASN A 388 -25.04 17.18 7.02
CA ASN A 388 -24.75 16.72 5.67
C ASN A 388 -23.36 17.09 5.18
N SER A 389 -22.73 18.10 5.78
CA SER A 389 -21.40 18.56 5.41
C SER A 389 -20.35 17.46 5.59
N ARG A 390 -19.36 17.43 4.68
CA ARG A 390 -18.22 16.52 4.79
C ARG A 390 -17.48 16.70 6.11
N ARG A 391 -17.34 17.94 6.57
CA ARG A 391 -16.65 18.30 7.81
C ARG A 391 -17.30 17.64 9.03
N TYR A 392 -18.62 17.73 9.16
CA TYR A 392 -19.34 17.10 10.27
C TYR A 392 -19.20 15.57 10.22
N LYS A 393 -19.39 14.95 9.05
CA LYS A 393 -19.24 13.50 8.87
C LYS A 393 -17.85 13.00 9.31
N VAL A 394 -16.79 13.74 8.95
CA VAL A 394 -15.41 13.43 9.37
C VAL A 394 -15.23 13.57 10.88
N LEU A 395 -15.73 14.64 11.50
CA LEU A 395 -15.60 14.86 12.95
C LEU A 395 -16.40 13.84 13.77
N LYS A 396 -17.60 13.45 13.32
CA LYS A 396 -18.40 12.42 13.96
C LYS A 396 -17.72 11.05 13.93
N GLN A 397 -17.09 10.71 12.81
CA GLN A 397 -16.24 9.51 12.69
C GLN A 397 -15.03 9.55 13.63
N GLN A 398 -14.54 10.74 13.99
CA GLN A 398 -13.48 10.94 15.00
C GLN A 398 -13.99 10.90 16.45
N GLY A 399 -15.25 10.51 16.67
CA GLY A 399 -15.85 10.39 18.00
C GLY A 399 -16.19 11.71 18.66
N LYS A 400 -16.27 12.81 17.89
CA LYS A 400 -16.74 14.09 18.42
C LYS A 400 -18.25 14.04 18.65
N THR A 401 -18.69 14.69 19.72
CA THR A 401 -20.13 14.88 20.00
C THR A 401 -20.73 15.89 19.02
N ASP A 402 -22.07 15.91 18.98
CA ASP A 402 -22.82 16.85 18.15
C ASP A 402 -22.61 18.30 18.57
#